data_AF-A0A843BIC4-F1
#
_entry.id   AF-A0A843BIC4-F1
#
_cell.length_a   1.000
_cell.length_b   1.000
_cell.length_c   1.000
_cell.angle_alpha   90.00
_cell.angle_beta   90.00
_cell.angle_gamma   90.00
#
_symmetry.space_group_name_H-M   'P 1'
#
loop_
_entity.id
_entity.type
_entity.pdbx_description
1 polymer ?
#
loop_
_entity_poly.entity_id
_entity_poly.type
_entity_poly.pdbx_seq_one_letter_code
_entity_poly.pdbx_strand_id
1 'polypeptide(L)'
;MRGNRDIRETHARILDVKTRARSVLFRSREGTIITALGERRFVLLEMLARAGGHFEVGERVDVDGRIQAVLGRLDYFRISTAATQEVPRAIQGIVASCESRFVGYLNTAGLVNTQAHSIGMLPGVGRALLKVILKEREARPFTSYTDVEERTGWRDPAENLVQRIRDEMEGRTGTRLFVRG
;
A
#
# COMPACT_ATOMS: atom_id res chain seq x y z
N MET A 1 -24.63 -12.90 -12.30
CA MET A 1 -23.53 -11.91 -12.37
C MET A 1 -22.91 -11.73 -10.99
N ARG A 2 -21.78 -12.39 -10.70
CA ARG A 2 -21.06 -12.24 -9.42
C ARG A 2 -20.03 -11.11 -9.57
N GLY A 3 -20.50 -9.87 -9.40
CA GLY A 3 -19.67 -8.68 -9.57
C GLY A 3 -18.67 -8.50 -8.43
N ASN A 4 -17.39 -8.73 -8.71
CA ASN A 4 -16.26 -7.85 -8.37
C ASN A 4 -16.05 -7.34 -6.93
N ARG A 5 -16.59 -7.99 -5.89
CA ARG A 5 -16.39 -7.54 -4.49
C ARG A 5 -14.96 -7.74 -3.97
N ASP A 6 -14.22 -8.73 -4.49
CA ASP A 6 -12.83 -9.03 -4.07
C ASP A 6 -11.77 -8.01 -4.54
N ILE A 7 -12.15 -7.03 -5.36
CA ILE A 7 -11.24 -6.06 -6.01
C ILE A 7 -11.35 -4.66 -5.38
N ARG A 8 -12.13 -4.44 -4.32
CA ARG A 8 -12.26 -3.11 -3.69
C ARG A 8 -11.28 -2.90 -2.52
N GLU A 9 -10.86 -1.66 -2.29
CA GLU A 9 -10.20 -1.26 -1.04
C GLU A 9 -11.28 -1.08 0.04
N THR A 10 -11.18 -1.79 1.15
CA THR A 10 -12.11 -1.63 2.30
C THR A 10 -11.62 -0.58 3.29
N HIS A 11 -10.32 -0.35 3.33
CA HIS A 11 -9.69 0.65 4.18
C HIS A 11 -8.67 1.45 3.38
N ALA A 12 -8.54 2.73 3.72
CA ALA A 12 -7.57 3.62 3.12
C ALA A 12 -6.99 4.57 4.17
N ARG A 13 -5.81 5.13 3.89
CA ARG A 13 -5.21 6.21 4.69
C ARG A 13 -5.37 7.55 3.98
N ILE A 14 -5.88 8.54 4.68
CA ILE A 14 -6.15 9.86 4.13
C ILE A 14 -4.84 10.60 3.88
N LEU A 15 -4.69 11.16 2.68
CA LEU A 15 -3.51 11.93 2.25
C LEU A 15 -3.79 13.43 2.18
N ASP A 16 -5.01 13.81 1.80
CA ASP A 16 -5.44 15.21 1.65
C ASP A 16 -6.97 15.30 1.76
N VAL A 17 -7.47 16.39 2.34
CA VAL A 17 -8.91 16.65 2.53
C VAL A 17 -9.22 18.07 2.08
N LYS A 18 -10.11 18.20 1.09
CA LYS A 18 -10.58 19.49 0.58
C LYS A 18 -12.06 19.64 0.78
N THR A 19 -12.45 20.59 1.63
CA THR A 19 -13.87 20.91 1.88
C THR A 19 -14.41 21.82 0.77
N ARG A 20 -15.69 21.66 0.42
CA ARG A 20 -16.36 22.44 -0.65
C ARG A 20 -15.58 22.44 -1.97
N ALA A 21 -14.98 21.30 -2.30
CA ALA A 21 -14.17 21.12 -3.50
C ALA A 21 -14.92 20.31 -4.55
N ARG A 22 -14.53 20.50 -5.82
CA ARG A 22 -14.97 19.67 -6.93
C ARG A 22 -13.98 18.55 -7.17
N SER A 23 -14.49 17.37 -7.51
CA SER A 23 -13.69 16.23 -7.91
C SER A 23 -12.87 16.53 -9.17
N VAL A 24 -11.62 16.07 -9.18
CA VAL A 24 -10.75 16.19 -10.35
C VAL A 24 -11.11 15.16 -11.43
N LEU A 25 -11.69 14.03 -11.04
CA LEU A 25 -12.12 12.96 -11.95
C LEU A 25 -13.51 13.22 -12.54
N PHE A 26 -14.45 13.73 -11.73
CA PHE A 26 -15.84 13.98 -12.11
C PHE A 26 -16.26 15.38 -11.66
N ARG A 27 -16.06 16.38 -12.53
CA ARG A 27 -16.31 17.81 -12.21
C ARG A 27 -17.75 18.13 -11.74
N SER A 28 -18.72 17.25 -11.99
CA SER A 28 -20.10 17.35 -11.50
C SER A 28 -20.29 16.94 -10.03
N ARG A 29 -19.28 16.31 -9.42
CA ARG A 29 -19.27 15.93 -8.00
C ARG A 29 -18.57 17.00 -7.18
N GLU A 30 -19.27 17.48 -6.15
CA GLU A 30 -18.78 18.51 -5.23
C GLU A 30 -19.06 18.10 -3.78
N GLY A 31 -18.20 18.53 -2.85
CA GLY A 31 -18.37 18.30 -1.42
C GLY A 31 -17.04 18.26 -0.68
N THR A 32 -16.93 17.42 0.33
CA THR A 32 -15.64 17.08 0.96
C THR A 32 -14.96 16.00 0.12
N ILE A 33 -13.96 16.40 -0.66
CA ILE A 33 -13.16 15.52 -1.51
C ILE A 33 -11.94 15.06 -0.73
N ILE A 34 -11.74 13.75 -0.68
CA ILE A 34 -10.65 13.09 0.04
C ILE A 34 -9.76 12.40 -0.98
N THR A 35 -8.46 12.67 -0.91
CA THR A 35 -7.43 11.85 -1.56
C THR A 35 -6.90 10.87 -0.53
N ALA A 36 -6.88 9.58 -0.86
CA ALA A 36 -6.43 8.54 0.07
C ALA A 36 -5.63 7.43 -0.62
N LEU A 37 -4.82 6.71 0.17
CA LEU A 37 -4.07 5.53 -0.24
C LEU A 37 -4.74 4.26 0.29
N GLY A 38 -5.22 3.40 -0.59
CA GLY A 38 -5.81 2.12 -0.22
C GLY A 38 -4.81 1.21 0.50
N GLU A 39 -5.22 0.59 1.60
CA GLU A 39 -4.30 -0.20 2.43
C GLU A 39 -3.85 -1.49 1.76
N ARG A 40 -4.70 -2.12 0.93
CA ARG A 40 -4.46 -3.48 0.40
C ARG A 40 -3.57 -3.49 -0.84
N ARG A 41 -3.82 -2.60 -1.79
CA ARG A 41 -3.10 -2.57 -3.08
C ARG A 41 -2.43 -1.24 -3.38
N PHE A 42 -2.36 -0.34 -2.40
CA PHE A 42 -1.71 0.96 -2.56
C PHE A 42 -2.28 1.78 -3.72
N VAL A 43 -3.59 1.67 -3.95
CA VAL A 43 -4.29 2.45 -4.97
C VAL A 43 -4.55 3.85 -4.43
N LEU A 44 -4.13 4.88 -5.16
CA LEU A 44 -4.54 6.24 -4.88
C LEU A 44 -5.99 6.44 -5.33
N LEU A 45 -6.82 6.91 -4.41
CA LEU A 45 -8.25 7.06 -4.62
C LEU A 45 -8.68 8.51 -4.41
N GLU A 46 -9.58 8.96 -5.27
CA GLU A 46 -10.41 10.13 -4.97
C GLU A 46 -11.75 9.63 -4.42
N MET A 47 -12.18 10.19 -3.29
CA MET A 47 -13.39 9.79 -2.59
C MET A 47 -14.23 11.02 -2.22
N LEU A 48 -15.54 10.85 -2.22
CA LEU A 48 -16.50 11.83 -1.73
C LEU A 48 -16.95 11.40 -0.33
N ALA A 49 -16.71 12.25 0.65
CA ALA A 49 -17.11 12.00 2.04
C ALA A 49 -18.63 12.11 2.22
N ARG A 50 -19.18 11.38 3.21
CA ARG A 50 -20.57 11.60 3.65
C ARG A 50 -20.69 12.98 4.30
N ALA A 51 -21.84 13.63 4.13
CA ALA A 51 -22.11 14.93 4.71
C ALA A 51 -21.95 14.92 6.25
N GLY A 52 -21.33 15.98 6.80
CA GLY A 52 -21.09 16.11 8.23
C GLY A 52 -19.93 15.28 8.80
N GLY A 53 -19.22 14.49 7.98
CA GLY A 53 -18.05 13.75 8.43
C GLY A 53 -16.83 14.66 8.63
N HIS A 54 -16.14 14.49 9.75
CA HIS A 54 -14.81 15.04 10.00
C HIS A 54 -13.76 14.03 9.55
N PHE A 55 -12.66 14.50 8.95
CA PHE A 55 -11.60 13.65 8.42
C PHE A 55 -10.25 14.33 8.61
N GLU A 56 -9.25 13.56 9.01
CA GLU A 56 -7.90 14.06 9.26
C GLU A 56 -6.87 13.38 8.34
N VAL A 57 -5.83 14.10 7.96
CA VAL A 57 -4.71 13.54 7.21
C VAL A 57 -3.98 12.50 8.08
N GLY A 58 -3.62 11.37 7.48
CA GLY A 58 -3.03 10.21 8.16
C GLY A 58 -4.04 9.24 8.77
N GLU A 59 -5.31 9.66 8.91
CA GLU A 59 -6.38 8.83 9.46
C GLU A 59 -6.63 7.59 8.59
N ARG A 60 -6.87 6.45 9.26
CA ARG A 60 -7.38 5.23 8.62
C ARG A 60 -8.90 5.29 8.55
N VAL A 61 -9.45 5.23 7.35
CA VAL A 61 -10.90 5.28 7.10
C VAL A 61 -11.43 3.95 6.58
N ASP A 62 -12.58 3.52 7.10
CA ASP A 62 -13.41 2.48 6.50
C ASP A 62 -14.20 3.08 5.31
N VAL A 63 -13.91 2.55 4.13
CA VAL A 63 -14.44 3.02 2.84
C VAL A 63 -15.93 2.71 2.71
N ASP A 64 -16.48 1.70 3.39
CA ASP A 64 -17.91 1.40 3.30
C ASP A 64 -18.73 2.14 4.37
N GLY A 65 -18.10 2.48 5.51
CA GLY A 65 -18.73 3.23 6.59
C GLY A 65 -18.88 4.73 6.30
N ARG A 66 -17.76 5.45 6.17
CA ARG A 66 -17.75 6.93 6.23
C ARG A 66 -17.66 7.64 4.88
N ILE A 67 -17.42 6.89 3.81
CA ILE A 67 -17.30 7.42 2.45
C ILE A 67 -18.64 7.26 1.72
N GLN A 68 -19.10 8.32 1.06
CA GLN A 68 -20.33 8.30 0.27
C GLN A 68 -20.11 7.58 -1.06
N ALA A 69 -18.99 7.86 -1.72
CA ALA A 69 -18.61 7.22 -2.97
C ALA A 69 -17.09 7.23 -3.18
N VAL A 70 -16.54 6.12 -3.66
CA VAL A 70 -15.22 6.12 -4.28
C VAL A 70 -15.39 6.61 -5.71
N LEU A 71 -14.84 7.79 -6.02
CA LEU A 71 -15.03 8.42 -7.32
C LEU A 71 -14.15 7.75 -8.37
N GLY A 72 -12.91 7.40 -8.02
CA GLY A 72 -12.06 6.63 -8.91
C GLY A 72 -10.62 6.58 -8.43
N ARG A 73 -9.75 6.14 -9.34
CA ARG A 73 -8.31 6.02 -9.10
C ARG A 73 -7.60 7.29 -9.59
N LEU A 74 -6.56 7.68 -8.87
CA LEU A 74 -5.69 8.79 -9.24
C LEU A 74 -4.30 8.27 -9.64
N ASP A 75 -3.67 8.95 -10.59
CA ASP A 75 -2.26 8.74 -10.90
C ASP A 75 -1.39 9.44 -9.87
N TYR A 76 -0.25 8.84 -9.49
CA TYR A 76 0.68 9.42 -8.51
C TYR A 76 1.11 10.84 -8.88
N PHE A 77 1.38 11.10 -10.16
CA PHE A 77 1.79 12.43 -10.65
C PHE A 77 0.65 13.44 -10.78
N ARG A 78 -0.58 13.06 -10.45
CA ARG A 78 -1.79 13.91 -10.56
C ARG A 78 -2.42 14.26 -9.21
N ILE A 79 -1.91 13.73 -8.10
CA ILE A 79 -2.36 14.11 -6.76
C ILE A 79 -1.77 15.48 -6.35
N SER A 80 -2.34 16.11 -5.34
CA SER A 80 -1.85 17.40 -4.83
C SER A 80 -0.46 17.27 -4.21
N THR A 81 0.31 18.35 -4.18
CA THR A 81 1.62 18.38 -3.49
C THR A 81 1.49 17.94 -2.03
N ALA A 82 0.41 18.36 -1.34
CA ALA A 82 0.10 17.94 0.02
C ALA A 82 -0.09 16.41 0.11
N ALA A 83 -0.90 15.83 -0.78
CA ALA A 83 -1.10 14.38 -0.81
C ALA A 83 0.21 13.62 -1.09
N THR A 84 1.03 14.09 -2.04
CA THR A 84 2.34 13.50 -2.36
C THR A 84 3.28 13.49 -1.17
N GLN A 85 3.32 14.58 -0.39
CA GLN A 85 4.15 14.68 0.82
C GLN A 85 3.73 13.69 1.92
N GLU A 86 2.46 13.28 1.95
CA GLU A 86 1.93 12.36 2.94
C GLU A 86 2.00 10.87 2.53
N VAL A 87 2.23 10.57 1.24
CA VAL A 87 2.37 9.18 0.76
C VAL A 87 3.43 8.39 1.55
N PRO A 88 4.66 8.89 1.81
CA PRO A 88 5.66 8.15 2.57
C PRO A 88 5.17 7.74 3.97
N ARG A 89 4.56 8.68 4.70
CA ARG A 89 3.99 8.42 6.04
C ARG A 89 2.84 7.42 5.98
N ALA A 90 1.98 7.53 4.96
CA ALA A 90 0.88 6.59 4.78
C ALA A 90 1.38 5.17 4.50
N ILE A 91 2.40 5.00 3.64
CA ILE A 91 3.01 3.69 3.36
C ILE A 91 3.61 3.12 4.66
N GLN A 92 4.39 3.90 5.40
CA GLN A 92 4.97 3.49 6.69
C GLN A 92 3.87 3.03 7.67
N GLY A 93 2.81 3.83 7.82
CA GLY A 93 1.67 3.47 8.67
C GLY A 93 0.98 2.17 8.22
N ILE A 94 0.81 1.94 6.92
CA ILE A 94 0.24 0.70 6.38
C ILE A 94 1.15 -0.48 6.67
N VAL A 95 2.45 -0.37 6.40
CA VAL A 95 3.42 -1.46 6.61
C VAL A 95 3.49 -1.83 8.09
N ALA A 96 3.59 -0.85 8.99
CA ALA A 96 3.63 -1.08 10.43
C ALA A 96 2.32 -1.71 10.97
N SER A 97 1.16 -1.19 10.58
CA SER A 97 -0.13 -1.68 11.09
C SER A 97 -0.62 -2.98 10.46
N CYS A 98 -0.06 -3.38 9.30
CA CYS A 98 -0.44 -4.57 8.57
C CYS A 98 0.70 -5.61 8.52
N GLU A 99 1.52 -5.68 9.57
CA GLU A 99 2.69 -6.56 9.65
C GLU A 99 2.40 -8.01 9.21
N SER A 100 1.32 -8.60 9.74
CA SER A 100 0.92 -9.98 9.43
C SER A 100 0.76 -10.25 7.93
N ARG A 101 0.29 -9.27 7.16
CA ARG A 101 0.16 -9.36 5.70
C ARG A 101 1.52 -9.45 5.02
N PHE A 102 2.46 -8.62 5.44
CA PHE A 102 3.78 -8.53 4.82
C PHE A 102 4.69 -9.68 5.24
N VAL A 103 4.62 -10.09 6.50
CA VAL A 103 5.25 -11.33 6.97
C VAL A 103 4.66 -12.52 6.24
N GLY A 104 3.33 -12.57 6.08
CA GLY A 104 2.65 -13.55 5.24
C GLY A 104 3.19 -13.56 3.81
N TYR A 105 3.38 -12.38 3.20
CA TYR A 105 4.02 -12.26 1.89
C TYR A 105 5.43 -12.87 1.90
N LEU A 106 6.30 -12.55 2.86
CA LEU A 106 7.65 -13.14 2.94
C LEU A 106 7.63 -14.67 3.07
N ASN A 107 6.62 -15.22 3.77
CA ASN A 107 6.44 -16.66 3.90
C ASN A 107 5.98 -17.34 2.61
N THR A 108 5.08 -16.70 1.84
CA THR A 108 4.42 -17.34 0.68
C THR A 108 4.94 -16.87 -0.67
N ALA A 109 5.72 -15.80 -0.71
CA ALA A 109 6.21 -15.17 -1.94
C ALA A 109 7.04 -16.16 -2.76
N GLY A 110 6.82 -16.16 -4.08
CA GLY A 110 7.46 -17.10 -5.01
C GLY A 110 8.21 -16.41 -6.15
N LEU A 111 8.44 -17.19 -7.20
CA LEU A 111 8.98 -16.71 -8.46
C LEU A 111 7.99 -15.78 -9.17
N VAL A 112 8.51 -14.66 -9.68
CA VAL A 112 7.78 -13.71 -10.53
C VAL A 112 7.88 -14.12 -12.00
N ASN A 113 9.04 -14.66 -12.38
CA ASN A 113 9.30 -15.28 -13.68
C ASN A 113 10.26 -16.46 -13.47
N THR A 114 10.69 -17.10 -14.56
CA THR A 114 11.53 -18.30 -14.52
C THR A 114 12.87 -18.13 -13.78
N GLN A 115 13.34 -16.89 -13.58
CA GLN A 115 14.66 -16.60 -13.01
C GLN A 115 14.63 -15.73 -11.75
N ALA A 116 13.58 -14.93 -11.54
CA ALA A 116 13.56 -13.89 -10.52
C ALA A 116 12.54 -14.17 -9.42
N HIS A 117 13.03 -14.32 -8.19
CA HIS A 117 12.20 -14.45 -7.00
C HIS A 117 11.75 -13.07 -6.49
N SER A 118 10.48 -12.94 -6.14
CA SER A 118 9.88 -11.67 -5.69
C SER A 118 10.57 -11.06 -4.47
N ILE A 119 10.90 -11.87 -3.44
CA ILE A 119 11.69 -11.42 -2.28
C ILE A 119 13.07 -10.88 -2.70
N GLY A 120 13.71 -11.47 -3.72
CA GLY A 120 15.00 -10.99 -4.23
C GLY A 120 14.91 -9.67 -5.01
N MET A 121 13.71 -9.16 -5.24
CA MET A 121 13.48 -7.84 -5.82
C MET A 121 13.30 -6.75 -4.74
N LEU A 122 13.25 -7.13 -3.47
CA LEU A 122 13.19 -6.17 -2.37
C LEU A 122 14.55 -5.46 -2.23
N PRO A 123 14.55 -4.16 -1.92
CA PRO A 123 15.76 -3.43 -1.57
C PRO A 123 16.57 -4.18 -0.50
N GLY A 124 17.90 -4.16 -0.66
CA GLY A 124 18.82 -4.86 0.26
C GLY A 124 18.87 -6.38 0.14
N VAL A 125 17.96 -7.04 -0.61
CA VAL A 125 17.93 -8.49 -0.72
C VAL A 125 18.72 -9.00 -1.94
N GLY A 126 20.01 -9.25 -1.72
CA GLY A 126 20.86 -9.94 -2.69
C GLY A 126 20.65 -11.46 -2.73
N ARG A 127 21.34 -12.13 -3.67
CA ARG A 127 21.26 -13.61 -3.84
C ARG A 127 21.59 -14.39 -2.57
N ALA A 128 22.60 -13.97 -1.80
CA ALA A 128 22.99 -14.64 -0.57
C ALA A 128 21.88 -14.56 0.49
N LEU A 129 21.38 -13.35 0.73
CA LEU A 129 20.33 -13.11 1.71
C LEU A 129 19.01 -13.79 1.31
N LEU A 130 18.65 -13.78 0.02
CA LEU A 130 17.50 -14.51 -0.48
C LEU A 130 17.56 -16.00 -0.10
N LYS A 131 18.71 -16.66 -0.29
CA LYS A 131 18.86 -18.08 0.08
C LYS A 131 18.64 -18.30 1.58
N VAL A 132 19.14 -17.40 2.43
CA VAL A 132 18.93 -17.46 3.88
C VAL A 132 17.44 -17.31 4.21
N ILE A 133 16.77 -16.29 3.66
CA ILE A 133 15.33 -16.06 3.90
C ILE A 133 14.50 -17.28 3.49
N LEU A 134 14.79 -17.87 2.32
CA LEU A 134 14.07 -19.05 1.81
C LEU A 134 14.28 -20.28 2.71
N LYS A 135 15.52 -20.53 3.13
CA LYS A 135 15.85 -21.64 4.04
C LYS A 135 15.14 -21.47 5.38
N GLU A 136 15.18 -20.27 5.95
CA GLU A 136 14.57 -19.98 7.24
C GLU A 136 13.05 -20.17 7.19
N ARG A 137 12.34 -19.59 6.20
CA ARG A 137 10.88 -19.75 6.14
C ARG A 137 10.44 -21.21 5.89
N GLU A 138 11.24 -22.01 5.20
CA GLU A 138 11.00 -23.44 4.99
C GLU A 138 11.12 -24.23 6.29
N ALA A 139 12.07 -23.87 7.17
CA ALA A 139 12.22 -24.49 8.49
C ALA A 139 11.04 -24.13 9.41
N ARG A 140 10.65 -22.85 9.45
CA ARG A 140 9.38 -22.39 10.05
C ARG A 140 8.95 -21.04 9.48
N PRO A 141 7.65 -20.81 9.26
CA PRO A 141 7.13 -19.51 8.86
C PRO A 141 7.55 -18.41 9.83
N PHE A 142 7.86 -17.24 9.29
CA PHE A 142 8.08 -16.03 10.08
C PHE A 142 6.81 -15.57 10.76
N THR A 143 6.95 -14.97 11.93
CA THR A 143 5.82 -14.46 12.74
C THR A 143 5.76 -12.95 12.85
N SER A 144 6.90 -12.26 12.66
CA SER A 144 7.03 -10.80 12.77
C SER A 144 8.21 -10.30 11.94
N TYR A 145 8.32 -8.99 11.72
CA TYR A 145 9.50 -8.36 11.14
C TYR A 145 10.75 -8.61 11.98
N THR A 146 10.62 -8.58 13.32
CA THR A 146 11.72 -8.89 14.24
C THR A 146 12.20 -10.33 14.06
N ASP A 147 11.29 -11.30 13.96
CA ASP A 147 11.64 -12.71 13.71
C ASP A 147 12.33 -12.90 12.35
N VAL A 148 11.92 -12.16 11.32
CA VAL A 148 12.63 -12.13 10.02
C VAL A 148 14.06 -11.62 10.20
N GLU A 149 14.23 -10.48 10.87
CA GLU A 149 15.52 -9.83 11.06
C GLU A 149 16.48 -10.70 11.88
N GLU A 150 16.04 -11.23 13.02
CA GLU A 150 16.85 -12.04 13.92
C GLU A 150 17.36 -13.33 13.25
N ARG A 151 16.51 -13.98 12.43
CA ARG A 151 16.83 -15.27 11.83
C ARG A 151 17.63 -15.16 10.54
N THR A 152 17.45 -14.06 9.80
CA THR A 152 18.05 -13.91 8.47
C THR A 152 19.19 -12.91 8.44
N GLY A 153 19.31 -12.05 9.45
CA GLY A 153 20.21 -10.90 9.45
C GLY A 153 19.79 -9.79 8.49
N TRP A 154 18.59 -9.86 7.90
CA TRP A 154 18.06 -8.80 7.05
C TRP A 154 17.58 -7.64 7.91
N ARG A 155 18.39 -6.58 7.98
CA ARG A 155 18.08 -5.39 8.77
C ARG A 155 16.88 -4.63 8.22
N ASP A 156 16.06 -4.14 9.14
CA ASP A 156 14.89 -3.31 8.88
C ASP A 156 13.97 -3.84 7.75
N PRO A 157 13.41 -5.07 7.85
CA PRO A 157 12.55 -5.64 6.80
C PRO A 157 11.36 -4.73 6.43
N ALA A 158 10.76 -4.07 7.43
CA ALA A 158 9.66 -3.14 7.24
C ALA A 158 10.06 -1.94 6.37
N GLU A 159 11.22 -1.33 6.62
CA GLU A 159 11.67 -0.16 5.85
C GLU A 159 12.00 -0.54 4.41
N ASN A 160 12.59 -1.71 4.17
CA ASN A 160 12.84 -2.20 2.81
C ASN A 160 11.52 -2.46 2.04
N LEU A 161 10.47 -2.90 2.73
CA LEU A 161 9.12 -3.04 2.15
C LEU A 161 8.52 -1.67 1.83
N VAL A 162 8.63 -0.69 2.74
CA VAL A 162 8.19 0.71 2.52
C VAL A 162 8.88 1.28 1.27
N GLN A 163 10.21 1.15 1.20
CA GLN A 163 11.02 1.57 0.07
C GLN A 163 10.53 0.93 -1.23
N ARG A 164 10.31 -0.39 -1.23
CA ARG A 164 9.82 -1.11 -2.40
C ARG A 164 8.47 -0.60 -2.89
N ILE A 165 7.51 -0.42 -1.98
CA ILE A 165 6.17 0.07 -2.32
C ILE A 165 6.25 1.47 -2.92
N ARG A 166 7.09 2.34 -2.34
CA ARG A 166 7.29 3.70 -2.83
C ARG A 166 7.86 3.68 -4.26
N ASP A 167 8.89 2.89 -4.50
CA ASP A 167 9.48 2.76 -5.84
C ASP A 167 8.48 2.23 -6.87
N GLU A 168 7.58 1.31 -6.47
CA GLU A 168 6.49 0.83 -7.33
C GLU A 168 5.45 1.92 -7.63
N MET A 169 5.06 2.72 -6.63
CA MET A 169 4.10 3.82 -6.81
C MET A 169 4.64 4.91 -7.74
N GLU A 170 5.94 5.19 -7.64
CA GLU A 170 6.63 6.17 -8.49
C GLU A 170 7.00 5.62 -9.88
N GLY A 171 6.73 4.34 -10.15
CA GLY A 171 7.03 3.70 -11.44
C GLY A 171 8.52 3.44 -11.68
N ARG A 172 9.34 3.44 -10.62
CA ARG A 172 10.80 3.19 -10.69
C ARG A 172 11.16 1.71 -10.81
N THR A 173 10.17 0.82 -10.78
CA THR A 173 10.37 -0.63 -10.85
C THR A 173 9.75 -1.22 -12.12
N GLY A 174 10.47 -2.14 -12.77
CA GLY A 174 9.93 -2.88 -13.94
C GLY A 174 8.84 -3.90 -13.61
N THR A 175 8.60 -4.22 -12.34
CA THR A 175 7.52 -5.14 -11.92
C THR A 175 6.89 -4.66 -10.62
N ARG A 176 5.57 -4.81 -10.48
CA ARG A 176 4.82 -4.44 -9.27
C ARG A 176 4.51 -5.68 -8.44
N LEU A 177 4.95 -5.69 -7.19
CA LEU A 177 4.70 -6.76 -6.23
C LEU A 177 3.49 -6.42 -5.34
N PHE A 178 3.38 -5.15 -4.95
CA PHE A 178 2.41 -4.68 -3.97
C PHE A 178 1.39 -3.72 -4.58
N VAL A 179 1.83 -2.80 -5.42
CA VAL A 179 0.98 -1.76 -6.01
C VAL A 179 0.21 -2.35 -7.19
N ARG A 180 -1.13 -2.41 -7.12
CA ARG A 180 -1.96 -2.93 -8.22
C ARG A 180 -2.95 -1.89 -8.70
N GLY A 181 -2.93 -1.63 -10.01
CA GLY A 181 -3.86 -0.72 -10.69
C GLY A 181 -5.19 -1.33 -11.05
#